data_AF-A0A1G9HVB1-F1
#
_entry.id   AF-A0A1G9HVB1-F1
#
_cell.length_a   1.000
_cell.length_b   1.000
_cell.length_c   1.000
_cell.angle_alpha   90.00
_cell.angle_beta   90.00
_cell.angle_gamma   90.00
#
_symmetry.space_group_name_H-M   'P 1'
#
loop_
_entity.id
_entity.type
_entity.pdbx_description
1 polymer ?
#
loop_
_entity_poly.entity_id
_entity_poly.type
_entity_poly.pdbx_seq_one_letter_code
_entity_poly.pdbx_strand_id
1 'polypeptide(L)'
;MSTATASATKTRKFAIGRYATVVTRVLTGLLFATTGLNGFIMFMPAPDPSTMAPEGVAFSGALYATGYMLQLASGVQLLSGILLIVGRFVPLALALLAPMVVNIFLFHVFLEPSGMVMALLVVAAEIGLAWAYRDKFRPMLQAS
;
A
#
# COMPACT_ATOMS: atom_id res chain seq x y z
N MET A 1 -9.94 -44.40 8.12
CA MET A 1 -10.71 -43.14 8.33
C MET A 1 -9.84 -41.92 8.74
N SER A 2 -8.50 -41.97 8.77
CA SER A 2 -7.63 -40.86 9.22
C SER A 2 -7.08 -39.96 8.08
N THR A 3 -7.04 -40.45 6.84
CA THR A 3 -6.43 -39.74 5.69
C THR A 3 -7.32 -38.68 5.04
N ALA A 4 -8.64 -38.84 5.10
CA ALA A 4 -9.60 -37.91 4.49
C ALA A 4 -9.70 -36.57 5.24
N THR A 5 -9.63 -36.60 6.57
CA THR A 5 -9.73 -35.43 7.44
C THR A 5 -8.52 -34.50 7.29
N ALA A 6 -7.31 -35.04 7.19
CA ALA A 6 -6.09 -34.26 6.98
C ALA A 6 -6.05 -33.58 5.60
N SER A 7 -6.57 -34.24 4.56
CA SER A 7 -6.66 -33.69 3.19
C SER A 7 -7.62 -32.49 3.12
N ALA A 8 -8.81 -32.61 3.71
CA ALA A 8 -9.79 -31.53 3.74
C ALA A 8 -9.31 -30.29 4.51
N THR A 9 -8.59 -30.48 5.62
CA THR A 9 -8.01 -29.37 6.40
C THR A 9 -6.93 -28.62 5.62
N LYS A 10 -6.10 -29.32 4.84
CA LYS A 10 -5.03 -28.72 4.02
C LYS A 10 -5.63 -27.86 2.89
N THR A 11 -6.65 -28.38 2.21
CA THR A 11 -7.38 -27.67 1.15
C THR A 11 -8.06 -26.40 1.66
N ARG A 12 -8.69 -26.45 2.85
CA ARG A 12 -9.35 -25.29 3.47
C ARG A 12 -8.35 -24.18 3.85
N LYS A 13 -7.19 -24.51 4.41
CA LYS A 13 -6.12 -23.53 4.74
C LYS A 13 -5.57 -22.84 3.49
N PHE A 14 -5.39 -23.59 2.40
CA PHE A 14 -4.88 -23.06 1.13
C PHE A 14 -5.87 -22.09 0.47
N ALA A 15 -7.17 -22.43 0.50
CA ALA A 15 -8.22 -21.56 0.01
C ALA A 15 -8.28 -20.23 0.80
N ILE A 16 -8.23 -20.29 2.14
CA ILE A 16 -8.25 -19.09 2.99
C ILE A 16 -7.06 -18.17 2.70
N GLY A 17 -5.84 -18.73 2.58
CA GLY A 17 -4.65 -17.92 2.25
C GLY A 17 -4.76 -17.22 0.89
N ARG A 18 -5.35 -17.90 -0.10
CA ARG A 18 -5.61 -17.31 -1.43
C ARG A 18 -6.63 -16.16 -1.34
N TYR A 19 -7.75 -16.35 -0.65
CA TYR A 19 -8.76 -15.30 -0.51
C TYR A 19 -8.22 -14.10 0.28
N ALA A 20 -7.49 -14.34 1.38
CA ALA A 20 -6.86 -13.28 2.15
C ALA A 20 -5.92 -12.44 1.27
N THR A 21 -5.06 -13.09 0.48
CA THR A 21 -4.15 -12.39 -0.44
C THR A 21 -4.91 -11.53 -1.46
N VAL A 22 -6.01 -12.05 -2.04
CA VAL A 22 -6.82 -11.30 -3.02
C VAL A 22 -7.52 -10.13 -2.36
N VAL A 23 -8.12 -10.33 -1.18
CA VAL A 23 -8.82 -9.27 -0.44
C VAL A 23 -7.84 -8.17 -0.03
N THR A 24 -6.70 -8.51 0.58
CA THR A 24 -5.66 -7.53 0.93
C THR A 24 -5.20 -6.76 -0.30
N ARG A 25 -4.93 -7.46 -1.42
CA ARG A 25 -4.51 -6.82 -2.68
C ARG A 25 -5.54 -5.81 -3.18
N VAL A 26 -6.82 -6.19 -3.21
CA VAL A 26 -7.89 -5.33 -3.70
C VAL A 26 -8.12 -4.14 -2.77
N LEU A 27 -8.11 -4.35 -1.44
CA LEU A 27 -8.26 -3.26 -0.47
C LEU A 27 -7.10 -2.26 -0.52
N THR A 28 -5.86 -2.76 -0.56
CA THR A 28 -4.66 -1.92 -0.75
C THR A 28 -4.72 -1.18 -2.08
N GLY A 29 -5.12 -1.86 -3.15
CA GLY A 29 -5.29 -1.26 -4.46
C GLY A 29 -6.34 -0.15 -4.49
N LEU A 30 -7.50 -0.37 -3.86
CA LEU A 30 -8.55 0.63 -3.72
C LEU A 30 -8.10 1.83 -2.92
N LEU A 31 -7.42 1.62 -1.78
CA LEU A 31 -6.87 2.69 -0.97
C LEU A 31 -5.94 3.60 -1.79
N PHE A 32 -4.94 3.04 -2.47
CA PHE A 32 -3.99 3.84 -3.23
C PHE A 32 -4.56 4.43 -4.52
N ALA A 33 -5.51 3.75 -5.16
CA ALA A 33 -6.20 4.30 -6.32
C ALA A 33 -7.05 5.51 -5.94
N THR A 34 -7.77 5.46 -4.81
CA THR A 34 -8.61 6.59 -4.37
C THR A 34 -7.77 7.76 -3.87
N THR A 35 -6.72 7.52 -3.06
CA THR A 35 -5.83 8.60 -2.59
C THR A 35 -5.03 9.21 -3.73
N GLY A 36 -4.52 8.38 -4.64
CA GLY A 36 -3.80 8.83 -5.83
C GLY A 36 -4.69 9.64 -6.76
N LEU A 37 -5.93 9.21 -7.01
CA LEU A 37 -6.89 9.99 -7.78
C LEU A 37 -7.23 11.32 -7.09
N ASN A 38 -7.39 11.30 -5.77
CA ASN A 38 -7.70 12.49 -4.98
C ASN A 38 -6.61 13.56 -5.08
N GLY A 39 -5.35 13.18 -5.18
CA GLY A 39 -4.25 14.14 -5.35
C GLY A 39 -4.32 14.95 -6.66
N PHE A 40 -5.10 14.50 -7.66
CA PHE A 40 -5.31 15.24 -8.90
C PHE A 40 -6.60 16.05 -8.92
N ILE A 41 -7.70 15.49 -8.42
CA ILE A 41 -9.04 16.09 -8.54
C ILE A 41 -9.65 16.58 -7.21
N MET A 42 -8.98 16.33 -6.09
CA MET A 42 -9.31 16.86 -4.74
C MET A 42 -10.79 16.68 -4.34
N PHE A 43 -11.35 15.48 -4.55
CA PHE A 43 -12.76 15.20 -4.25
C PHE A 43 -13.03 14.87 -2.77
N MET A 44 -11.99 14.48 -2.02
CA MET A 44 -12.07 14.26 -0.58
C MET A 44 -11.78 15.57 0.16
N PRO A 45 -12.55 15.92 1.20
CA PRO A 45 -12.25 17.07 2.04
C PRO A 45 -10.83 16.99 2.59
N ALA A 46 -10.08 18.07 2.48
CA ALA A 46 -8.79 18.17 3.14
C ALA A 46 -9.02 18.15 4.68
N PRO A 47 -8.16 17.45 5.45
CA PRO A 47 -8.20 17.54 6.90
C PRO A 47 -8.03 18.98 7.36
N ASP A 48 -8.69 19.35 8.46
CA ASP A 48 -8.51 20.66 9.07
C ASP A 48 -7.06 20.77 9.60
N PRO A 49 -6.25 21.72 9.10
CA PRO A 49 -4.87 21.89 9.55
C PRO A 49 -4.73 22.12 11.05
N SER A 50 -5.75 22.64 11.73
CA SER A 50 -5.75 22.83 13.19
C SER A 50 -5.79 21.51 13.98
N THR A 51 -6.16 20.42 13.32
CA THR A 51 -6.21 19.06 13.90
C THR A 51 -4.95 18.24 13.60
N MET A 52 -4.01 18.80 12.84
CA MET A 52 -2.76 18.16 12.43
C MET A 52 -1.55 18.74 13.17
N ALA A 53 -0.48 17.97 13.23
CA ALA A 53 0.80 18.43 13.75
C ALA A 53 1.40 19.51 12.84
N PRO A 54 1.96 20.60 13.38
CA PRO A 54 2.54 21.70 12.58
C PRO A 54 3.61 21.23 11.58
N GLU A 55 4.42 20.26 11.95
CA GLU A 55 5.48 19.68 11.12
C GLU A 55 4.90 18.91 9.92
N GLY A 56 3.82 18.16 10.14
CA GLY A 56 3.10 17.45 9.09
C GLY A 56 2.46 18.40 8.06
N VAL A 57 1.89 19.50 8.54
CA VAL A 57 1.35 20.59 7.69
C VAL A 57 2.47 21.24 6.89
N ALA A 58 3.60 21.58 7.52
CA ALA A 58 4.74 22.20 6.86
C ALA A 58 5.33 21.31 5.76
N PHE A 59 5.49 20.01 6.01
CA PHE A 59 5.98 19.07 5.02
C PHE A 59 5.03 18.95 3.82
N SER A 60 3.73 18.80 4.08
CA SER A 60 2.71 18.71 3.02
C SER A 60 2.66 19.99 2.17
N GLY A 61 2.76 21.15 2.82
CA GLY A 61 2.87 22.45 2.15
C GLY A 61 4.12 22.57 1.29
N ALA A 62 5.27 22.08 1.76
CA ALA A 62 6.51 22.09 0.98
C ALA A 62 6.40 21.20 -0.27
N LEU A 63 5.84 19.99 -0.16
CA LEU A 63 5.62 19.12 -1.32
C LEU A 63 4.70 19.77 -2.34
N TYR A 64 3.64 20.46 -1.90
CA TYR A 64 2.77 21.23 -2.78
C TYR A 64 3.54 22.36 -3.49
N ALA A 65 4.33 23.13 -2.75
CA ALA A 65 5.08 24.26 -3.27
C ALA A 65 6.14 23.86 -4.32
N THR A 66 6.66 22.63 -4.29
CA THR A 66 7.59 22.14 -5.33
C THR A 66 6.94 22.00 -6.71
N GLY A 67 5.62 21.94 -6.81
CA GLY A 67 4.87 21.89 -8.07
C GLY A 67 4.87 20.56 -8.81
N TYR A 68 5.67 19.57 -8.40
CA TYR A 68 5.69 18.23 -9.03
C TYR A 68 5.59 17.07 -8.06
N MET A 69 6.02 17.23 -6.80
CA MET A 69 6.15 16.10 -5.87
C MET A 69 4.81 15.45 -5.54
N LEU A 70 3.76 16.25 -5.29
CA LEU A 70 2.43 15.72 -5.01
C LEU A 70 1.83 15.03 -6.23
N GLN A 71 2.03 15.57 -7.43
CA GLN A 71 1.55 14.99 -8.68
C GLN A 71 2.26 13.67 -8.98
N LEU A 72 3.58 13.62 -8.77
CA LEU A 72 4.37 12.41 -8.90
C LEU A 72 3.90 11.33 -7.91
N ALA A 73 3.81 11.68 -6.63
CA ALA A 73 3.34 10.77 -5.58
C ALA A 73 1.92 10.26 -5.86
N SER A 74 1.03 11.13 -6.31
CA SER A 74 -0.36 10.79 -6.64
C SER A 74 -0.44 9.89 -7.87
N GLY A 75 0.38 10.15 -8.89
CA GLY A 75 0.46 9.34 -10.10
C GLY A 75 0.97 7.93 -9.83
N VAL A 76 2.03 7.81 -9.03
CA VAL A 76 2.60 6.50 -8.63
C VAL A 76 1.58 5.70 -7.80
N GLN A 77 0.90 6.33 -6.84
CA GLN A 77 -0.15 5.68 -6.04
C GLN A 77 -1.33 5.24 -6.90
N LEU A 78 -1.83 6.11 -7.79
CA LEU A 78 -2.96 5.81 -8.67
C LEU A 78 -2.64 4.64 -9.60
N LEU A 79 -1.49 4.71 -10.29
CA LEU A 79 -1.05 3.65 -11.20
C LEU A 79 -0.92 2.32 -10.46
N SER A 80 -0.21 2.31 -9.34
CA SER A 80 0.03 1.10 -8.56
C SER A 80 -1.28 0.54 -8.00
N GLY A 81 -2.17 1.39 -7.50
CA GLY A 81 -3.50 1.02 -7.02
C GLY A 81 -4.33 0.32 -8.09
N ILE A 82 -4.39 0.87 -9.30
CA ILE A 82 -5.08 0.27 -10.44
C ILE A 82 -4.46 -1.09 -10.78
N LEU A 83 -3.13 -1.20 -10.84
CA LEU A 83 -2.44 -2.46 -11.12
C LEU A 83 -2.78 -3.54 -10.08
N LEU A 84 -2.87 -3.17 -8.79
CA LEU A 84 -3.29 -4.08 -7.71
C LEU A 84 -4.75 -4.52 -7.83
N ILE A 85 -5.67 -3.60 -8.15
CA ILE A 85 -7.11 -3.91 -8.34
C ILE A 85 -7.27 -4.90 -9.50
N VAL A 86 -6.70 -4.57 -10.67
CA VAL A 86 -6.74 -5.41 -11.87
C VAL A 86 -6.02 -6.75 -11.63
N GLY A 87 -5.06 -6.78 -10.71
CA GLY A 87 -4.25 -7.96 -10.42
C GLY A 87 -3.19 -8.23 -11.48
N ARG A 88 -2.77 -7.19 -12.23
CA ARG A 88 -1.76 -7.27 -13.29
C ARG A 88 -0.51 -6.53 -12.86
N PHE A 89 0.66 -7.09 -13.14
CA PHE A 89 1.95 -6.53 -12.72
C PHE A 89 2.05 -6.30 -11.20
N VAL A 90 1.43 -7.16 -10.40
CA VAL A 90 1.39 -7.03 -8.93
C VAL A 90 2.78 -6.81 -8.30
N PRO A 91 3.84 -7.59 -8.64
CA PRO A 91 5.16 -7.35 -8.06
C PRO A 91 5.74 -5.98 -8.40
N LEU A 92 5.48 -5.47 -9.62
CA LEU A 92 5.90 -4.13 -10.02
C LEU A 92 5.12 -3.05 -9.26
N ALA A 93 3.81 -3.23 -9.08
CA ALA A 93 2.98 -2.30 -8.32
C ALA A 93 3.44 -2.20 -6.86
N LEU A 94 3.77 -3.33 -6.23
CA LEU A 94 4.34 -3.37 -4.88
C LEU A 94 5.73 -2.70 -4.85
N ALA A 95 6.60 -2.96 -5.85
CA ALA A 95 7.90 -2.29 -5.92
C ALA A 95 7.80 -0.76 -6.07
N LEU A 96 6.80 -0.27 -6.82
CA LEU A 96 6.51 1.16 -6.96
C LEU A 96 5.94 1.76 -5.67
N LEU A 97 5.11 1.01 -4.93
CA LEU A 97 4.54 1.45 -3.66
C LEU A 97 5.54 1.38 -2.50
N ALA A 98 6.51 0.48 -2.53
CA ALA A 98 7.47 0.30 -1.45
C ALA A 98 8.11 1.61 -0.93
N PRO A 99 8.72 2.48 -1.78
CA PRO A 99 9.26 3.75 -1.30
C PRO A 99 8.18 4.72 -0.78
N MET A 100 6.98 4.67 -1.36
CA MET A 100 5.84 5.48 -0.90
C MET A 100 5.36 5.04 0.48
N VAL A 101 5.23 3.74 0.71
CA VAL A 101 4.82 3.14 2.00
C VAL A 101 5.86 3.44 3.09
N VAL A 102 7.16 3.33 2.76
CA VAL A 102 8.24 3.74 3.67
C VAL A 102 8.09 5.23 4.02
N ASN A 103 7.88 6.10 3.03
CA ASN A 103 7.69 7.52 3.30
C ASN A 103 6.44 7.81 4.16
N ILE A 104 5.30 7.15 3.90
CA ILE A 104 4.08 7.26 4.71
C ILE A 104 4.37 6.86 6.16
N PHE A 105 5.05 5.74 6.36
CA PHE A 105 5.42 5.28 7.70
C PHE A 105 6.32 6.30 8.42
N LEU A 106 7.39 6.77 7.77
CA LEU A 106 8.30 7.74 8.36
C LEU A 106 7.63 9.09 8.62
N PHE A 107 6.75 9.54 7.72
CA PHE A 107 5.94 10.74 7.91
C PHE A 107 5.11 10.63 9.19
N HIS A 108 4.43 9.50 9.43
CA HIS A 108 3.65 9.33 10.65
C HIS A 108 4.52 9.10 11.90
N VAL A 109 5.70 8.49 11.78
CA VAL A 109 6.63 8.34 12.89
C VAL A 109 7.19 9.68 13.36
N PHE A 110 7.55 10.58 12.44
CA PHE A 110 8.30 11.79 12.77
C PHE A 110 7.47 13.07 12.73
N LEU A 111 6.47 13.17 11.86
CA LEU A 111 5.80 14.43 11.53
C LEU A 111 4.30 14.44 11.88
N GLU A 112 3.62 13.31 11.81
CA GLU A 112 2.16 13.23 12.08
C GLU A 112 1.75 11.92 12.78
N PRO A 113 2.02 11.77 14.10
CA PRO A 113 1.74 10.53 14.83
C PRO A 113 0.27 10.13 14.90
N SER A 114 -0.66 11.06 14.70
CA SER A 114 -2.11 10.77 14.74
C SER A 114 -2.53 9.71 13.70
N GLY A 115 -1.84 9.63 12.57
CA GLY A 115 -2.09 8.65 11.50
C GLY A 115 -1.35 7.32 11.63
N MET A 116 -0.64 7.09 12.75
CA MET A 116 0.21 5.90 12.94
C MET A 116 -0.51 4.58 12.71
N VAL A 117 -1.75 4.45 13.18
CA VAL A 117 -2.53 3.20 13.04
C VAL A 117 -2.72 2.86 11.56
N MET A 118 -3.08 3.84 10.73
CA MET A 118 -3.26 3.63 9.31
C MET A 118 -1.93 3.30 8.62
N ALA A 119 -0.85 3.99 9.01
CA ALA A 119 0.49 3.72 8.50
C ALA A 119 0.92 2.25 8.75
N LEU A 120 0.70 1.74 9.95
CA LEU A 120 1.00 0.36 10.31
C LEU A 120 0.17 -0.65 9.50
N LEU A 121 -1.11 -0.36 9.27
CA LEU A 121 -1.97 -1.22 8.44
C LEU A 121 -1.47 -1.29 6.99
N VAL A 122 -1.07 -0.15 6.42
CA VAL A 122 -0.51 -0.08 5.07
C VAL A 122 0.81 -0.84 4.97
N VAL A 123 1.72 -0.63 5.92
CA VAL A 123 3.01 -1.36 6.00
C VAL A 123 2.77 -2.86 6.11
N ALA A 124 1.87 -3.29 6.99
CA ALA A 124 1.55 -4.70 7.16
C ALA A 124 0.95 -5.33 5.89
N ALA A 125 0.07 -4.60 5.20
CA ALA A 125 -0.52 -5.04 3.93
C ALA A 125 0.55 -5.15 2.83
N GLU A 126 1.42 -4.15 2.69
CA GLU A 126 2.51 -4.13 1.71
C GLU A 126 3.48 -5.30 1.93
N ILE A 127 3.96 -5.49 3.16
CA ILE A 127 4.85 -6.60 3.53
C ILE A 127 4.14 -7.95 3.33
N GLY A 128 2.87 -8.07 3.75
CA GLY A 128 2.10 -9.29 3.59
C GLY A 128 1.92 -9.69 2.12
N LEU A 129 1.65 -8.72 1.25
CA LEU A 129 1.56 -8.93 -0.20
C LEU A 129 2.93 -9.26 -0.80
N ALA A 130 3.98 -8.51 -0.46
CA ALA A 130 5.33 -8.78 -0.92
C ALA A 130 5.79 -10.20 -0.53
N TRP A 131 5.45 -10.64 0.68
CA TRP A 131 5.70 -12.00 1.15
C TRP A 131 4.91 -13.05 0.37
N ALA A 132 3.63 -12.79 0.07
CA ALA A 132 2.78 -13.69 -0.72
C ALA A 132 3.26 -13.82 -2.17
N TYR A 133 3.86 -12.78 -2.74
CA TYR A 133 4.41 -12.75 -4.10
C TYR A 133 5.95 -12.91 -4.15
N ARG A 134 6.61 -13.29 -3.05
CA ARG A 134 8.09 -13.34 -2.92
C ARG A 134 8.80 -14.14 -4.00
N ASP A 135 8.18 -15.21 -4.48
CA ASP A 135 8.76 -16.06 -5.53
C ASP A 135 8.92 -15.30 -6.86
N LYS A 136 8.11 -14.25 -7.06
CA LYS A 136 8.21 -13.35 -8.23
C LYS A 136 9.33 -12.33 -8.10
N PHE A 137 9.79 -12.02 -6.89
CA PHE A 137 10.91 -11.12 -6.64
C PHE A 137 12.27 -11.83 -6.69
N ARG A 138 12.31 -13.16 -6.56
CA ARG A 138 13.55 -13.96 -6.57
C ARG A 138 14.53 -13.59 -7.69
N PRO A 139 14.13 -13.45 -8.97
CA PRO A 139 15.07 -13.13 -10.04
C PRO A 139 15.77 -11.76 -9.87
N MET A 140 15.14 -10.82 -9.16
CA MET A 140 15.72 -9.49 -8.90
C MET A 140 16.74 -9.48 -7.76
N LEU A 141 16.78 -10.55 -6.95
CA LEU A 141 17.62 -10.66 -5.75
C LEU A 141 18.75 -11.70 -5.91
N GLN A 142 18.85 -12.33 -7.07
CA GLN A 142 19.95 -13.23 -7.38
C GLN A 142 21.14 -12.42 -7.88
N ALA A 143 22.29 -12.55 -7.20
CA ALA A 143 23.56 -12.11 -7.77
C ALA A 143 23.89 -13.03 -8.95
N SER A 144 24.00 -12.44 -10.14
CA SER A 144 24.42 -13.12 -11.37
C SER A 144 25.89 -13.55 -11.30
#